data_AF-A0A519XZY2-F1
#
_entry.id   AF-A0A519XZY2-F1
#
_cell.length_a   1.000
_cell.length_b   1.000
_cell.length_c   1.000
_cell.angle_alpha   90.00
_cell.angle_beta   90.00
_cell.angle_gamma   90.00
#
_symmetry.space_group_name_H-M   'P 1'
#
loop_
_entity.id
_entity.type
_entity.pdbx_description
1 polymer ?
#
loop_
_entity_poly.entity_id
_entity_poly.type
_entity_poly.pdbx_seq_one_letter_code
_entity_poly.pdbx_strand_id
1 'polypeptide(L)' 'YKMGIITDVSQVGGYPEYKGTPYKDSDNDGMPDAYELKNGLNPKDASDAAKISKSGYSNIEVYLNSVVNVSTVKPN' A
#
# COMPACT_ATOMS: atom_id res chain seq x y z
N TYR A 1 7.99 -33.42 -28.16
CA TYR A 1 8.28 -32.64 -26.94
C TYR A 1 8.12 -31.17 -27.29
N LYS A 2 7.28 -30.32 -26.68
CA LYS A 2 6.30 -30.44 -25.59
C LYS A 2 5.25 -29.34 -25.85
N MET A 3 4.05 -29.74 -26.30
CA MET A 3 2.87 -28.88 -26.28
C MET A 3 2.39 -28.86 -24.83
N GLY A 4 2.74 -27.85 -24.03
CA GLY A 4 2.23 -27.79 -22.66
C GLY A 4 2.98 -26.97 -21.61
N ILE A 5 3.86 -26.03 -21.98
CA ILE A 5 4.38 -25.08 -21.00
C ILE A 5 4.10 -23.67 -21.52
N ILE A 6 3.16 -22.99 -20.87
CA ILE A 6 3.05 -21.53 -20.95
C ILE A 6 4.35 -20.99 -20.32
N THR A 7 5.24 -20.43 -21.13
CA THR A 7 6.51 -19.86 -20.65
C THR A 7 6.37 -18.39 -20.31
N ASP A 8 5.35 -17.73 -20.87
CA ASP A 8 5.12 -16.32 -20.72
C ASP A 8 3.66 -16.04 -20.34
N VAL A 9 3.48 -15.19 -19.32
CA VAL A 9 2.17 -14.75 -18.83
C VAL A 9 1.31 -14.09 -19.92
N SER A 10 1.93 -13.62 -21.00
CA SER A 10 1.25 -13.09 -22.19
C SER A 10 0.42 -14.14 -22.94
N GLN A 11 0.74 -15.44 -22.82
CA GLN A 11 0.03 -16.51 -23.51
C GLN A 11 -1.36 -16.81 -22.90
N VAL A 12 -1.68 -16.24 -21.74
CA VAL A 12 -2.97 -16.41 -21.05
C VAL A 12 -3.72 -15.09 -20.79
N GLY A 13 -3.32 -14.00 -21.46
CA GLY A 13 -3.98 -12.70 -21.33
C GLY A 13 -3.15 -11.62 -20.63
N GLY A 14 -1.90 -11.91 -20.24
CA GLY A 14 -0.99 -10.92 -19.65
C GLY A 14 -1.38 -10.52 -18.22
N TYR A 15 -0.56 -9.65 -17.62
CA TYR A 15 -0.96 -8.99 -16.38
C TYR A 15 -2.01 -7.91 -16.69
N PRO A 16 -3.06 -7.75 -15.88
CA PRO A 16 -3.94 -6.60 -15.99
C PRO A 16 -3.11 -5.32 -15.85
N GLU A 17 -3.29 -4.38 -16.77
CA GLU A 17 -2.71 -3.05 -16.65
C GLU A 17 -3.31 -2.37 -15.41
N TYR A 18 -2.48 -2.24 -14.37
CA TYR A 18 -2.82 -1.43 -13.21
C TYR A 18 -2.70 0.05 -13.61
N LYS A 19 -3.81 0.62 -14.10
CA LYS A 19 -3.96 2.07 -14.34
C LYS A 19 -4.24 2.83 -13.04
N GLY A 20 -3.59 2.44 -11.96
CA GLY A 20 -3.59 3.19 -10.71
C GLY A 20 -2.43 4.18 -10.74
N THR A 21 -2.70 5.44 -10.44
CA THR A 21 -1.62 6.38 -10.10
C THR A 21 -1.10 5.94 -8.73
N PRO A 22 0.15 5.44 -8.60
CA PRO A 22 0.68 5.10 -7.30
C PRO A 22 0.70 6.38 -6.46
N TYR A 23 0.32 6.24 -5.19
CA TYR A 23 0.48 7.33 -4.25
C TYR A 23 1.97 7.67 -4.15
N LYS A 24 2.26 8.98 -4.06
CA LYS A 24 3.63 9.42 -3.85
C LYS A 24 4.01 9.11 -2.40
N ASP A 25 5.03 8.30 -2.25
CA ASP A 25 5.66 7.89 -1.01
C ASP A 25 7.15 8.27 -1.17
N SER A 26 7.55 9.36 -0.53
CA SER A 26 8.85 10.00 -0.74
C SER A 26 9.98 9.31 0.03
N ASP A 27 9.68 8.61 1.11
CA ASP A 27 10.64 7.91 1.96
C ASP A 27 10.50 6.38 1.93
N ASN A 28 9.55 5.87 1.13
CA ASN A 28 9.30 4.45 0.85
C ASN A 28 8.94 3.67 2.12
N ASP A 29 8.19 4.31 3.02
CA ASP A 29 7.78 3.75 4.31
C ASP A 29 6.42 3.04 4.27
N GLY A 30 5.72 3.12 3.13
CA GLY A 30 4.41 2.53 2.91
C GLY A 30 3.23 3.47 3.22
N MET A 31 3.49 4.72 3.62
CA MET A 31 2.50 5.77 3.76
C MET A 31 2.60 6.79 2.59
N PRO A 32 1.47 7.30 2.08
CA PRO A 32 1.46 8.40 1.14
C PRO A 32 1.90 9.71 1.80
N ASP A 33 2.70 10.52 1.10
CA ASP A 33 3.10 11.87 1.53
C ASP A 33 1.88 12.71 1.95
N ALA A 34 0.77 12.55 1.21
CA ALA A 34 -0.47 13.27 1.45
C ALA A 34 -1.14 12.89 2.78
N TYR A 35 -1.03 11.62 3.19
CA TYR A 35 -1.53 11.17 4.48
C TYR A 35 -0.64 11.69 5.61
N GLU A 36 0.67 11.64 5.42
CA GLU A 36 1.64 12.14 6.39
C GLU A 36 1.49 13.62 6.65
N LEU A 37 1.44 14.45 5.59
CA LEU A 37 1.15 15.88 5.67
C LEU A 37 -0.16 16.18 6.39
N LYS A 38 -1.20 15.37 6.15
CA LYS A 38 -2.50 15.53 6.81
C LYS A 38 -2.48 15.18 8.30
N ASN A 39 -1.61 14.25 8.71
CA ASN A 39 -1.44 13.83 10.10
C ASN A 39 -0.31 14.60 10.83
N GLY A 40 0.38 15.52 10.14
CA GLY A 40 1.49 16.28 10.70
C GLY A 40 2.78 15.46 10.85
N LEU A 41 2.92 14.40 10.06
CA LEU A 41 4.13 13.59 9.93
C LEU A 41 5.07 14.17 8.87
N ASN A 42 6.29 13.66 8.82
CA ASN A 42 7.33 14.13 7.91
C ASN A 42 7.52 13.12 6.76
N PRO A 43 7.09 13.44 5.53
CA PRO A 43 7.15 12.55 4.36
C PRO A 43 8.56 12.37 3.77
N LYS A 44 9.58 12.55 4.60
CA LYS A 44 11.00 12.42 4.26
C LYS A 44 11.74 11.62 5.33
N ASP A 45 11.04 11.07 6.32
CA ASP A 45 11.61 10.30 7.41
C ASP A 45 10.81 9.01 7.55
N ALA A 46 11.27 7.96 6.87
CA ALA A 46 10.65 6.64 6.91
C ALA A 46 10.57 6.02 8.32
N SER A 47 11.29 6.60 9.29
CA SER A 47 11.19 6.18 10.69
C SER A 47 9.87 6.64 11.31
N ASP A 48 9.22 7.67 10.77
CA ASP A 48 7.92 8.17 11.22
C ASP A 48 6.82 7.11 11.06
N ALA A 49 6.81 6.27 10.01
CA ALA A 49 5.92 5.10 9.93
C ALA A 49 5.94 4.24 11.19
N ALA A 50 7.13 3.94 11.69
CA ALA A 50 7.33 3.08 12.87
C ALA A 50 7.16 3.82 14.20
N LYS A 51 7.11 5.17 14.21
CA LYS A 51 6.88 5.94 15.44
C LYS A 51 5.48 5.70 15.96
N ILE A 52 5.41 5.51 17.28
CA ILE A 52 4.14 5.33 17.99
C ILE A 52 3.41 6.67 18.06
N SER A 53 2.22 6.72 17.47
CA SER A 53 1.32 7.86 17.55
C SER A 53 0.74 8.02 18.96
N LYS A 54 0.04 9.13 19.20
CA LYS A 54 -0.69 9.37 20.47
C LYS A 54 -1.76 8.31 20.78
N SER A 55 -2.15 7.52 19.79
CA SER A 55 -3.12 6.43 19.92
C SER A 55 -2.51 5.15 20.50
N GLY A 56 -1.19 5.07 20.64
CA GLY A 56 -0.47 3.87 21.08
C GLY A 56 -0.14 2.87 19.96
N TYR A 57 -0.56 3.16 18.73
CA TYR A 57 -0.22 2.41 17.52
C TYR A 57 0.79 3.18 16.67
N SER A 58 1.59 2.45 15.89
CA SER A 58 2.49 3.05 14.91
C SER A 58 1.71 3.82 13.83
N ASN A 59 2.32 4.86 13.26
CA ASN A 59 1.65 5.68 12.25
C ASN A 59 1.22 4.85 11.03
N ILE A 60 2.03 3.86 10.64
CA ILE A 60 1.70 2.92 9.57
C ILE A 60 0.46 2.08 9.91
N GLU A 61 0.30 1.60 11.15
CA GLU A 61 -0.90 0.86 11.57
C GLU A 61 -2.16 1.74 11.53
N VAL A 62 -2.06 2.99 11.97
CA VAL A 62 -3.17 3.95 11.91
C VAL A 62 -3.53 4.23 10.45
N TYR A 63 -2.54 4.37 9.57
CA TYR A 63 -2.76 4.52 8.14
C TYR A 63 -3.46 3.30 7.55
N LEU A 64 -2.96 2.08 7.81
CA LEU A 64 -3.58 0.83 7.38
C LEU A 64 -5.03 0.73 7.84
N ASN A 65 -5.31 1.10 9.09
CA ASN A 65 -6.67 1.12 9.61
C ASN A 65 -7.56 2.15 8.88
N SER A 66 -7.01 3.31 8.52
CA SER A 66 -7.74 4.35 7.79
C SER A 66 -8.00 4.01 6.33
N VAL A 67 -7.13 3.22 5.68
CA VAL A 67 -7.35 2.78 4.29
C VAL A 67 -8.24 1.55 4.18
N VAL A 68 -8.27 0.71 5.22
CA VAL A 68 -9.18 -0.42 5.29
C VAL A 68 -10.60 0.09 5.49
N ASN A 69 -11.43 -0.01 4.45
CA ASN A 69 -12.84 0.31 4.57
C ASN A 69 -13.58 -0.83 5.29
N VAL A 70 -14.06 -0.59 6.51
CA VAL A 70 -14.82 -1.57 7.30
C VAL A 70 -16.08 -2.11 6.60
N SER A 71 -16.53 -1.49 5.51
CA SER A 71 -17.63 -2.00 4.68
C SER A 71 -17.25 -3.20 3.80
N THR A 72 -15.95 -3.44 3.60
CA THR A 72 -15.42 -4.56 2.80
C THR A 72 -15.04 -5.79 3.64
N VAL A 73 -14.80 -5.62 4.94
CA VAL A 73 -14.67 -6.74 5.88
C VAL A 73 -16.07 -7.24 6.25
N LYS A 74 -16.66 -8.03 5.35
CA LYS A 74 -17.72 -8.97 5.73
C LYS A 74 -17.03 -10.19 6.34
N PRO A 75 -17.08 -10.42 7.66
CA PRO A 75 -16.80 -11.75 8.19
C PRO A 75 -17.83 -12.72 7.58
N ASN A 76 -17.33 -13.77 6.92
CA ASN A 76 -18.15 -14.90 6.50
C ASN A 76 -18.66 -15.69 7.70
#